data_AF-A0A136Q6Q4-F1
#
_entry.id   AF-A0A136Q6Q4-F1
#
_cell.length_a   1.000
_cell.length_b   1.000
_cell.length_c   1.000
_cell.angle_alpha   90.00
_cell.angle_beta   90.00
_cell.angle_gamma   90.00
#
_symmetry.space_group_name_H-M   'P 1'
#
loop_
_entity.id
_entity.type
_entity.pdbx_description
1 polymer ?
#
loop_
_entity_poly.entity_id
_entity_poly.type
_entity_poly.pdbx_seq_one_letter_code
_entity_poly.pdbx_strand_id
1 'polypeptide(L)'
;MAKKKRTFRFNRIKVFVLLGVLVYASLTFFNQQTILAAQQTKQQQLLAEQDALNKEIDYYKNERDYIGSDEYVEREARERLGWLKPGEKKYVFPENGSAAPSDEAEPSAGASDLPDQPAQPSE
;
A
#
# COMPACT_ATOMS: atom_id res chain seq x y z
N MET A 1 21.91 -70.05 -61.47
CA MET A 1 21.47 -69.86 -60.07
C MET A 1 22.21 -68.65 -59.46
N ALA A 2 21.70 -67.43 -59.54
CA ALA A 2 22.37 -66.26 -58.95
C ALA A 2 21.60 -65.77 -57.72
N LYS A 3 22.09 -66.09 -56.53
CA LYS A 3 21.45 -65.72 -55.25
C LYS A 3 21.91 -64.32 -54.79
N LYS A 4 20.90 -63.47 -54.55
CA LYS A 4 20.76 -62.51 -53.45
C LYS A 4 21.75 -61.33 -53.35
N LYS A 5 21.50 -60.27 -54.15
CA LYS A 5 21.95 -58.87 -53.88
C LYS A 5 20.90 -58.01 -53.14
N ARG A 6 19.95 -58.61 -52.41
CA ARG A 6 18.87 -57.86 -51.73
C ARG A 6 19.33 -57.17 -50.44
N THR A 7 20.28 -57.74 -49.69
CA THR A 7 20.68 -57.21 -48.36
C THR A 7 21.33 -55.83 -48.45
N PHE A 8 22.11 -55.54 -49.49
CA PHE A 8 22.79 -54.26 -49.66
C PHE A 8 21.82 -53.10 -49.93
N ARG A 9 20.77 -53.32 -50.74
CA ARG A 9 19.72 -52.31 -50.94
C ARG A 9 18.84 -52.14 -49.71
N PHE A 10 18.55 -53.23 -48.98
CA PHE A 10 17.81 -53.15 -47.72
C PHE A 10 18.59 -52.39 -46.63
N ASN A 11 19.92 -52.55 -46.54
CA ASN A 11 20.74 -51.75 -45.62
C ASN A 11 20.75 -50.27 -46.01
N ARG A 12 20.82 -49.94 -47.30
CA ARG A 12 20.70 -48.55 -47.77
C ARG A 12 19.34 -47.94 -47.42
N ILE A 13 18.25 -48.67 -47.64
CA ILE A 13 16.90 -48.20 -47.27
C ILE A 13 16.80 -47.95 -45.77
N LYS A 14 17.32 -48.86 -44.93
CA LYS A 14 17.35 -48.65 -43.47
C LYS A 14 18.15 -47.41 -43.07
N VAL A 15 19.30 -47.17 -43.71
CA VAL A 15 20.10 -45.95 -43.48
C VAL A 15 19.33 -44.70 -43.89
N PHE A 16 18.65 -44.71 -45.04
CA PHE A 16 17.82 -43.58 -45.48
C PHE A 16 16.64 -43.32 -44.53
N VAL A 17 15.98 -44.37 -44.04
CA VAL A 17 14.89 -44.23 -43.05
C VAL A 17 15.44 -43.65 -41.74
N LEU A 18 16.57 -44.15 -41.26
CA LEU A 18 17.19 -43.65 -40.03
C LEU A 18 17.62 -42.19 -40.17
N LEU A 19 18.14 -41.81 -41.34
CA LEU A 19 18.50 -40.42 -41.65
C LEU A 19 17.27 -39.51 -41.73
N GLY A 20 16.17 -39.99 -42.32
CA GLY A 20 14.89 -39.27 -42.32
C GLY A 20 14.32 -39.06 -40.92
N VAL A 21 14.40 -40.07 -40.06
CA VAL A 21 13.98 -39.97 -38.64
C VAL A 21 14.85 -38.96 -37.90
N LEU A 22 16.18 -38.97 -38.12
CA LEU A 22 17.08 -37.99 -37.50
C LEU A 22 16.77 -36.56 -37.96
N VAL A 23 16.54 -36.35 -39.25
CA VAL A 23 16.16 -35.01 -39.77
C VAL A 23 14.84 -34.55 -39.16
N TYR A 24 13.83 -35.42 -39.10
CA TYR A 24 12.55 -35.11 -38.48
C TYR A 24 12.68 -34.79 -36.98
N ALA A 25 13.48 -35.58 -36.25
CA ALA A 25 13.75 -35.36 -34.84
C ALA A 25 14.50 -34.03 -34.63
N SER A 26 15.49 -33.71 -35.45
CA SER A 26 16.20 -32.43 -35.39
C SER A 26 15.25 -31.25 -35.63
N LEU A 27 14.44 -31.28 -36.70
CA LEU A 27 13.47 -30.22 -36.99
C LEU A 27 12.44 -30.05 -35.85
N THR A 28 11.99 -31.16 -35.27
CA THR A 28 11.06 -31.15 -34.14
C THR A 28 11.71 -30.55 -32.89
N PHE A 29 12.98 -30.90 -32.62
CA PHE A 29 13.74 -30.40 -31.47
C PHE A 29 14.02 -28.90 -31.56
N PHE A 30 14.33 -28.39 -32.76
CA PHE A 30 14.50 -26.94 -32.98
C PHE A 30 13.21 -26.15 -32.72
N ASN A 31 12.04 -26.69 -33.10
CA ASN A 31 10.76 -26.05 -32.83
C ASN A 31 10.36 -26.09 -31.34
N GLN A 32 10.77 -27.13 -30.60
CA GLN A 32 10.43 -27.23 -29.18
C GLN A 32 11.21 -26.24 -28.30
N GLN A 33 12.46 -25.90 -28.66
CA GLN A 33 13.27 -24.97 -27.86
C GLN A 33 12.68 -23.56 -27.78
N THR A 34 12.12 -23.04 -28.87
CA THR A 34 11.50 -21.71 -28.89
C THR A 34 10.20 -21.67 -28.08
N ILE A 35 9.43 -22.75 -28.12
CA ILE A 35 8.19 -22.90 -27.36
C ILE A 35 8.48 -22.97 -25.86
N LEU A 36 9.51 -23.73 -25.46
CA LEU A 36 9.91 -23.83 -24.05
C LEU A 36 10.38 -22.47 -23.50
N ALA A 37 11.21 -21.74 -24.25
CA ALA A 37 11.67 -20.41 -23.84
C ALA A 37 10.51 -19.42 -23.70
N ALA A 38 9.58 -19.39 -24.67
CA ALA A 38 8.40 -18.53 -24.61
C ALA A 38 7.47 -18.88 -23.44
N GLN A 39 7.32 -20.18 -23.13
CA GLN A 39 6.53 -20.62 -21.98
C GLN A 39 7.17 -20.23 -20.65
N GLN A 40 8.50 -20.33 -20.53
CA GLN A 40 9.22 -19.91 -19.33
C GLN A 40 9.06 -18.40 -19.08
N THR A 41 9.22 -17.57 -20.12
CA THR A 41 9.00 -16.13 -19.99
C THR A 41 7.57 -15.81 -19.58
N LYS A 42 6.58 -16.47 -20.19
CA LYS A 42 5.16 -16.29 -19.84
C LYS A 42 4.88 -16.70 -18.39
N GLN A 43 5.46 -17.81 -17.92
CA GLN A 43 5.33 -18.23 -16.52
C GLN A 43 5.94 -17.19 -15.57
N GLN A 44 7.13 -16.68 -15.86
CA GLN A 44 7.78 -15.67 -15.03
C GLN A 44 6.97 -14.37 -14.99
N GLN A 45 6.42 -13.93 -16.12
CA GLN A 45 5.55 -12.75 -16.18
C GLN A 45 4.30 -12.92 -15.32
N LEU A 46 3.62 -14.07 -15.43
CA LEU A 46 2.43 -14.35 -14.62
C LEU A 46 2.73 -14.42 -13.13
N LEU A 47 3.88 -14.97 -12.74
CA LEU A 47 4.32 -15.00 -11.35
C LEU A 47 4.64 -13.60 -10.83
N ALA A 48 5.31 -12.77 -11.62
CA ALA A 48 5.60 -11.38 -11.27
C ALA A 48 4.31 -10.55 -11.14
N GLU A 49 3.35 -10.75 -12.03
CA GLU A 49 2.03 -10.11 -11.97
C GLU A 49 1.26 -10.56 -10.73
N GLN A 50 1.26 -11.86 -10.41
CA GLN A 50 0.63 -12.37 -9.18
C GLN A 50 1.26 -11.73 -7.93
N ASP A 51 2.59 -11.66 -7.85
CA ASP A 51 3.28 -11.05 -6.72
C ASP A 51 2.96 -9.56 -6.58
N ALA A 52 2.89 -8.82 -7.70
CA ALA A 52 2.49 -7.42 -7.72
C ALA A 52 1.05 -7.23 -7.21
N LEU A 53 0.10 -8.04 -7.70
CA LEU A 53 -1.29 -7.99 -7.26
C LEU A 53 -1.43 -8.34 -5.77
N ASN A 54 -0.68 -9.32 -5.28
CA ASN A 54 -0.72 -9.68 -3.86
C ASN A 54 -0.23 -8.53 -2.98
N LYS A 55 0.85 -7.84 -3.38
CA LYS A 55 1.33 -6.64 -2.68
C LYS A 55 0.30 -5.52 -2.67
N GLU A 56 -0.39 -5.32 -3.79
CA GLU A 56 -1.46 -4.32 -3.90
C GLU A 56 -2.64 -4.66 -2.99
N ILE A 57 -3.05 -5.93 -2.95
CA ILE A 57 -4.07 -6.42 -2.04
C ILE A 57 -3.67 -6.17 -0.58
N ASP A 58 -2.44 -6.48 -0.21
CA ASP A 58 -1.97 -6.29 1.16
C ASP A 58 -1.85 -4.81 1.54
N TYR A 59 -1.42 -3.96 0.59
CA TYR A 59 -1.46 -2.50 0.75
C TYR A 59 -2.88 -2.01 1.03
N TYR A 60 -3.86 -2.38 0.20
CA TYR A 60 -5.24 -1.93 0.38
C TYR A 60 -5.91 -2.50 1.63
N LYS A 61 -5.56 -3.72 2.04
CA LYS A 61 -6.02 -4.26 3.33
C LYS A 61 -5.50 -3.42 4.48
N ASN A 62 -4.20 -3.11 4.50
CA ASN A 62 -3.60 -2.30 5.55
C ASN A 62 -4.19 -0.89 5.57
N GLU A 63 -4.40 -0.26 4.41
CA GLU A 63 -5.01 1.07 4.32
C GLU A 63 -6.44 1.06 4.85
N ARG A 64 -7.24 0.05 4.46
CA ARG A 64 -8.62 -0.09 4.96
C ARG A 64 -8.63 -0.30 6.48
N ASP A 65 -7.76 -1.15 7.00
CA ASP A 65 -7.69 -1.44 8.42
C ASP A 65 -7.18 -0.21 9.20
N TYR A 66 -6.27 0.58 8.62
CA TYR A 66 -5.82 1.86 9.19
C TYR A 66 -6.93 2.90 9.23
N ILE A 67 -7.67 3.09 8.14
CA ILE A 67 -8.82 4.01 8.08
C ILE A 67 -9.90 3.62 9.10
N GLY A 68 -10.09 2.31 9.33
CA GLY A 68 -11.00 1.78 10.34
C GLY A 68 -10.48 1.85 11.77
N SER A 69 -9.22 2.25 11.99
CA SER A 69 -8.62 2.33 13.33
C SER A 69 -9.02 3.60 14.08
N ASP A 70 -9.06 3.50 15.41
CA ASP A 70 -9.34 4.65 16.29
C ASP A 70 -8.35 5.79 16.09
N GLU A 71 -7.09 5.48 15.74
CA GLU A 71 -6.05 6.48 15.48
C GLU A 71 -6.40 7.37 14.28
N TYR A 72 -6.87 6.75 13.19
CA TYR A 72 -7.30 7.48 12.00
C TYR A 72 -8.52 8.36 12.31
N VAL A 73 -9.52 7.81 12.99
CA VAL A 73 -10.73 8.54 13.40
C VAL A 73 -10.37 9.73 14.28
N GLU A 74 -9.46 9.53 15.24
CA GLU A 74 -9.01 10.59 16.14
C GLU A 74 -8.30 11.70 15.36
N ARG A 75 -7.37 11.35 14.45
CA ARG A 75 -6.70 12.33 13.58
C ARG A 75 -7.69 13.12 12.74
N GLU A 76 -8.60 12.42 12.07
CA GLU A 76 -9.62 13.03 11.20
C GLU A 76 -10.53 13.98 12.00
N ALA A 77 -10.88 13.61 13.24
CA ALA A 77 -11.63 14.46 14.15
C ALA A 77 -10.85 15.73 14.54
N ARG A 78 -9.54 15.65 14.79
CA ARG A 78 -8.72 16.85 15.04
C ARG A 78 -8.69 17.78 13.83
N GLU A 79 -8.52 17.22 12.63
CA GLU A 79 -8.44 18.00 11.40
C GLU A 79 -9.78 18.66 11.04
N ARG A 80 -10.88 17.91 11.10
CA ARG A 80 -12.20 18.43 10.70
C ARG A 80 -12.90 19.25 11.78
N LEU A 81 -12.83 18.81 13.04
CA LEU A 81 -13.53 19.45 14.15
C LEU A 81 -12.64 20.45 14.91
N GLY A 82 -11.33 20.49 14.61
CA GLY A 82 -10.38 21.29 15.39
C GLY A 82 -10.24 20.78 16.84
N TRP A 83 -10.57 19.51 17.08
CA TRP A 83 -10.57 18.91 18.42
C TRP A 83 -9.13 18.76 18.93
N LEU A 84 -8.87 19.23 20.16
CA LEU A 84 -7.58 19.19 20.84
C LEU A 84 -7.59 18.18 21.99
N LYS A 85 -6.47 17.50 22.25
CA LYS A 85 -6.37 16.64 23.44
C LYS A 85 -6.42 17.49 24.73
N PRO A 86 -6.86 16.91 25.86
CA PRO A 86 -6.74 17.55 27.16
C PRO A 86 -5.29 18.01 27.39
N GLY A 87 -5.07 19.33 27.49
CA GLY A 87 -3.74 19.94 27.68
C GLY A 87 -3.15 20.67 26.46
N GLU A 88 -3.75 20.57 25.27
CA GLU A 88 -3.30 21.29 24.07
C GLU A 88 -4.01 22.66 23.91
N LYS A 89 -3.30 23.70 23.44
CA LYS A 89 -3.84 25.06 23.23
C LYS A 89 -3.78 25.46 21.75
N LYS A 90 -4.87 26.00 21.20
CA LYS A 90 -4.91 26.56 19.83
C LYS A 90 -4.27 27.95 19.81
N TYR A 91 -3.20 28.13 19.04
CA TYR A 91 -2.65 29.45 18.75
C TYR A 91 -3.26 29.97 17.44
N VAL A 92 -3.94 31.12 17.50
CA VAL A 92 -4.44 31.82 16.32
C VAL A 92 -3.56 33.05 16.12
N PHE A 93 -2.84 33.12 15.01
CA PHE A 93 -2.12 34.34 14.67
C PHE A 93 -3.14 35.37 14.17
N PRO A 94 -3.20 36.57 14.77
CA PRO A 94 -4.03 37.63 14.23
C PRO A 94 -3.48 38.02 12.86
N GLU A 95 -4.24 37.76 11.79
CA GLU A 95 -3.93 38.36 10.49
C GLU A 95 -4.10 39.87 10.61
N ASN A 96 -2.96 40.56 10.60
CA ASN A 96 -2.80 42.00 10.42
C ASN A 96 -3.95 42.88 10.95
N GLY A 97 -3.89 43.17 12.26
CA GLY A 97 -4.33 44.48 12.76
C GLY A 97 -5.73 44.58 13.36
N SER A 98 -6.20 43.60 14.13
CA SER A 98 -7.24 43.90 15.12
C SER A 98 -6.86 43.36 16.49
N ALA A 99 -6.98 44.25 17.45
CA ALA A 99 -6.37 44.22 18.77
C ALA A 99 -6.75 42.97 19.58
N ALA A 100 -5.81 42.60 20.46
CA ALA A 100 -6.02 41.61 21.51
C ALA A 100 -7.32 41.88 22.30
N PRO A 101 -8.08 40.84 22.68
CA PRO A 101 -8.89 40.92 23.88
C PRO A 101 -7.94 40.76 25.07
N SER A 102 -7.50 41.90 25.58
CA SER A 102 -7.18 42.06 26.98
C SER A 102 -8.43 41.78 27.80
N ASP A 103 -8.47 40.62 28.47
CA ASP A 103 -9.31 40.41 29.64
C ASP A 103 -8.49 39.63 30.69
N GLU A 104 -7.42 40.28 31.10
CA GLU A 104 -6.81 40.12 32.42
C GLU A 104 -7.33 41.29 33.27
N ALA A 105 -8.53 41.13 33.83
CA ALA A 105 -8.94 41.91 34.99
C ALA A 105 -8.20 41.35 36.21
N GLU A 106 -7.08 41.99 36.53
CA GLU A 106 -6.26 41.83 37.74
C GLU A 106 -7.08 42.12 39.05
N PRO A 107 -6.54 41.80 40.23
CA PRO A 107 -7.21 41.20 41.38
C PRO A 107 -7.77 42.23 42.37
N SER A 108 -8.89 41.88 43.02
CA SER A 108 -9.40 42.62 44.19
C SER A 108 -8.93 41.93 45.48
N ALA A 109 -7.80 42.39 46.02
CA ALA A 109 -7.43 42.20 47.41
C ALA A 109 -7.08 43.58 47.99
N GLY A 110 -7.94 44.10 48.85
CA GLY A 110 -7.73 45.36 49.57
C GLY A 110 -8.57 45.38 50.84
N ALA A 111 -7.93 45.07 51.96
CA ALA A 111 -8.49 45.08 53.31
C ALA A 111 -8.75 46.50 53.82
N SER A 112 -9.82 46.72 54.59
CA SER A 112 -9.81 47.43 55.90
C SER A 112 -11.22 47.67 56.46
N ASP A 113 -11.41 47.18 57.69
CA ASP A 113 -12.11 47.80 58.84
C ASP A 113 -13.49 48.47 58.70
N LEU A 114 -14.48 47.87 59.35
CA LEU A 114 -15.68 48.55 59.89
C LEU A 114 -15.71 48.36 61.41
N PRO A 115 -15.77 49.45 62.20
CA PRO A 115 -16.57 49.44 63.40
C PRO A 115 -17.53 50.65 63.53
N ASP A 116 -18.57 50.42 64.34
CA ASP A 116 -19.48 51.35 65.04
C ASP A 116 -20.66 52.05 64.32
N GLN A 117 -21.86 51.50 64.62
CA GLN A 117 -23.14 52.09 65.12
C GLN A 117 -23.26 53.64 65.23
N PRO A 118 -24.47 54.29 65.19
CA PRO A 118 -25.75 53.72 65.64
C PRO A 118 -27.03 54.04 64.85
N ALA A 119 -28.03 53.23 65.15
CA ALA A 119 -29.44 53.45 64.87
C ALA A 119 -29.98 54.68 65.62
N GLN A 120 -30.87 55.42 64.96
CA GLN A 120 -31.72 56.47 65.52
C GLN A 120 -33.17 56.25 65.02
N PRO A 121 -34.18 56.76 65.75
CA PRO A 121 -35.34 55.98 66.20
C PRO A 121 -36.70 56.48 65.66
N SER A 122 -37.80 55.94 66.24
CA SER A 122 -39.22 56.40 66.23
C SER A 122 -39.98 56.27 64.90
N GLU A 123 -41.24 55.81 64.83
CA GLU A 123 -42.34 55.59 65.79
C GLU A 123 -42.99 54.20 65.61
#